data_AF-A0A7S2HAK7-F1
#
_entry.id   AF-A0A7S2HAK7-F1
#
_cell.length_a   1.000
_cell.length_b   1.000
_cell.length_c   1.000
_cell.angle_alpha   90.00
_cell.angle_beta   90.00
_cell.angle_gamma   90.00
#
_symmetry.space_group_name_H-M   'P 1'
#
loop_
_entity.id
_entity.type
_entity.pdbx_description
1 polymer ?
#
loop_
_entity_poly.entity_id
_entity_poly.type
_entity_poly.pdbx_seq_one_letter_code
_entity_poly.pdbx_strand_id
1 'polypeptide(L)'
;ILASPMVRDPFGVPLTPLFFRGIYLPFERKPSNCCRQPLILCFQDAHFMPLVPLAAAKGSGPVRVPLIDGHGEELPMRFATDEEISRKWDLVREYMDVETDVDMPKAK
;
A
#
# COMPACT_ATOMS: atom_id res chain seq x y z
N ILE A 1 1.04 -3.90 0.91
CA ILE A 1 2.43 -4.28 1.28
C ILE A 1 3.38 -3.20 0.82
N LEU A 2 4.21 -2.68 1.72
CA LEU A 2 5.28 -1.73 1.42
C LEU A 2 6.61 -2.50 1.30
N ALA A 3 7.31 -2.33 0.19
CA ALA A 3 8.59 -2.99 -0.07
C ALA A 3 9.38 -2.21 -1.11
N SER A 4 10.70 -2.41 -1.17
CA SER A 4 11.50 -1.96 -2.30
C SER A 4 11.01 -2.64 -3.60
N PRO A 5 10.96 -1.94 -4.74
CA PRO A 5 10.66 -2.57 -6.03
C PRO A 5 11.81 -3.44 -6.57
N MET A 6 12.97 -3.41 -5.92
CA MET A 6 14.20 -4.05 -6.38
C MET A 6 14.97 -4.63 -5.19
N VAL A 7 15.41 -5.89 -5.29
CA VAL A 7 16.39 -6.48 -4.38
C VAL A 7 17.77 -5.92 -4.74
N ARG A 8 18.54 -5.54 -3.72
CA ARG A 8 19.89 -4.99 -3.88
C ARG A 8 20.90 -5.87 -3.16
N ASP A 9 22.12 -5.90 -3.67
CA ASP A 9 23.24 -6.54 -3.00
C ASP A 9 23.73 -5.71 -1.78
N PRO A 10 24.70 -6.22 -0.99
CA PRO A 10 25.26 -5.47 0.13
C PRO A 10 25.94 -4.13 -0.22
N PHE A 11 26.27 -3.92 -1.50
CA PHE A 11 26.85 -2.68 -2.02
C PHE A 11 25.77 -1.73 -2.61
N GLY A 12 24.50 -2.10 -2.54
CA GLY A 12 23.37 -1.31 -3.04
C GLY A 12 23.07 -1.50 -4.54
N VAL A 13 23.77 -2.41 -5.22
CA VAL A 13 23.59 -2.68 -6.65
C VAL A 13 22.28 -3.42 -6.89
N PRO A 14 21.40 -2.95 -7.80
CA PRO A 14 20.20 -3.68 -8.20
C PRO A 14 20.52 -5.09 -8.69
N LEU A 15 19.87 -6.11 -8.12
CA LEU A 15 20.01 -7.50 -8.54
C LEU A 15 18.81 -7.97 -9.35
N THR A 16 17.61 -7.88 -8.77
CA THR A 16 16.39 -8.42 -9.39
C THR A 16 15.13 -7.70 -8.90
N PRO A 17 14.09 -7.53 -9.74
CA PRO A 17 12.84 -6.93 -9.31
C PRO A 17 12.16 -7.69 -8.17
N LEU A 18 11.47 -6.95 -7.30
CA LEU A 18 10.68 -7.50 -6.21
C LEU A 18 9.21 -7.12 -6.35
N PHE A 19 8.34 -8.12 -6.40
CA PHE A 19 6.93 -7.94 -6.76
C PHE A 19 5.95 -7.99 -5.58
N PHE A 20 6.43 -7.89 -4.34
CA PHE A 20 5.54 -7.84 -3.17
C PHE A 20 4.96 -6.45 -2.90
N ARG A 21 5.61 -5.36 -3.32
CA ARG A 21 5.07 -3.99 -3.17
C ARG A 21 3.70 -3.92 -3.85
N GLY A 22 2.67 -3.43 -3.18
CA GLY A 22 1.37 -3.21 -3.82
C GLY A 22 0.14 -3.32 -2.92
N ILE A 23 -1.01 -3.10 -3.54
CA ILE A 23 -2.36 -3.25 -2.98
C ILE A 23 -2.89 -4.62 -3.39
N TYR A 24 -3.40 -5.37 -2.41
CA TYR A 24 -3.97 -6.70 -2.60
C TYR A 24 -5.45 -6.62 -2.21
N LEU A 25 -6.34 -6.55 -3.20
CA LEU A 25 -7.78 -6.52 -2.96
C LEU A 25 -8.35 -7.94 -2.95
N PRO A 26 -9.36 -8.22 -2.10
CA PRO A 26 -9.99 -9.54 -2.05
C PRO A 26 -11.02 -9.68 -3.19
N PHE A 27 -10.58 -9.71 -4.44
CA PHE A 27 -11.45 -9.70 -5.64
C PHE A 27 -12.52 -10.81 -5.66
N GLU A 28 -12.28 -11.92 -4.96
CA GLU A 28 -13.24 -13.03 -4.81
C GLU A 28 -14.41 -12.73 -3.86
N ARG A 29 -14.45 -11.55 -3.23
CA ARG A 29 -15.47 -11.14 -2.26
C ARG A 29 -16.07 -9.79 -2.65
N LYS A 30 -17.39 -9.66 -2.50
CA LYS A 30 -18.04 -8.34 -2.68
C LYS A 30 -17.50 -7.34 -1.65
N PRO A 31 -17.27 -6.07 -2.01
CA PRO A 31 -16.75 -5.05 -1.09
C PRO A 31 -17.59 -4.90 0.20
N SER A 32 -18.92 -5.06 0.10
CA SER A 32 -19.85 -5.02 1.24
C SER A 32 -19.59 -6.07 2.32
N ASN A 33 -18.86 -7.14 1.98
CA ASN A 33 -18.55 -8.25 2.86
C ASN A 33 -17.10 -8.22 3.37
N CYS A 34 -16.38 -7.12 3.11
CA CYS A 34 -14.98 -6.96 3.44
C CYS A 34 -14.78 -5.91 4.54
N CYS A 35 -13.77 -6.11 5.37
CA CYS A 35 -13.28 -5.03 6.24
C CYS A 35 -12.59 -3.98 5.37
N ARG A 36 -12.98 -2.71 5.54
CA ARG A 36 -12.41 -1.58 4.79
C ARG A 36 -11.10 -1.04 5.38
N GLN A 37 -10.72 -1.51 6.57
CA GLN A 37 -9.42 -1.21 7.17
C GLN A 37 -8.35 -2.15 6.61
N PRO A 38 -7.34 -1.63 5.88
CA PRO A 38 -6.31 -2.47 5.29
C PRO A 38 -5.34 -3.03 6.34
N LEU A 39 -4.93 -4.29 6.17
CA LEU A 39 -3.77 -4.84 6.86
C LEU A 39 -2.49 -4.33 6.18
N ILE A 40 -1.66 -3.61 6.93
CA ILE A 40 -0.41 -3.05 6.39
C ILE A 40 0.76 -3.92 6.81
N LEU A 41 1.48 -4.41 5.80
CA LEU A 41 2.70 -5.19 5.98
C LEU A 41 3.85 -4.46 5.29
N CYS A 42 5.05 -4.58 5.87
CA CYS A 42 6.29 -4.37 5.14
C CYS A 42 6.95 -5.71 4.80
N PHE A 43 7.73 -5.72 3.73
CA PHE A 43 8.56 -6.84 3.35
C PHE A 43 9.99 -6.38 3.14
N GLN A 44 10.92 -7.06 3.80
CA GLN A 44 12.35 -6.85 3.66
C GLN A 44 13.08 -8.15 3.98
N ASP A 45 14.16 -8.46 3.25
CA ASP A 45 15.04 -9.60 3.50
C ASP A 45 14.31 -10.94 3.71
N ALA A 46 13.39 -11.25 2.79
CA ALA A 46 12.56 -12.45 2.82
C ALA A 46 11.61 -12.57 4.02
N HIS A 47 11.31 -11.47 4.72
CA HIS A 47 10.49 -11.47 5.91
C HIS A 47 9.34 -10.45 5.83
N PHE A 48 8.12 -10.88 6.18
CA PHE A 48 6.95 -10.02 6.33
C PHE A 48 6.82 -9.55 7.77
N MET A 49 6.54 -8.26 7.96
CA MET A 49 6.32 -7.69 9.29
C MET A 49 5.07 -6.80 9.27
N PRO A 50 4.29 -6.78 10.37
CA PRO A 50 3.18 -5.85 10.49
C PRO A 50 3.71 -4.42 10.65
N LEU A 51 3.09 -3.47 9.95
CA LEU A 51 3.27 -2.06 10.22
C LEU A 51 2.11 -1.58 11.08
N VAL A 52 2.41 -1.25 12.33
CA VAL A 52 1.44 -0.77 13.31
C VAL A 52 1.72 0.70 13.63
N PRO A 53 0.69 1.54 13.75
CA PRO A 53 0.89 2.90 14.22
C PRO A 53 1.37 2.89 15.67
N LEU A 54 2.34 3.74 15.98
CA LEU A 54 2.61 4.08 17.38
C LEU A 54 1.35 4.71 17.96
N ALA A 55 0.96 4.33 19.18
CA ALA A 55 -0.29 4.73 19.80
C ALA A 55 -0.63 6.20 19.50
N ALA A 56 -1.70 6.39 18.74
CA ALA A 56 -2.28 7.68 18.44
C ALA A 56 -2.46 8.45 19.76
N ALA A 57 -1.84 9.62 19.89
CA ALA A 57 -2.13 10.50 21.01
C ALA A 57 -3.64 10.71 21.08
N LYS A 58 -4.25 10.75 22.28
CA LYS A 58 -5.69 10.97 22.41
C LYS A 58 -6.10 12.20 21.58
N GLY A 59 -6.94 11.99 20.56
CA GLY A 59 -7.40 13.04 19.66
C GLY A 59 -6.65 13.17 18.33
N SER A 60 -5.58 12.39 18.07
CA SER A 60 -5.06 12.30 16.70
C SER A 60 -6.06 11.51 15.85
N GLY A 61 -6.42 12.04 14.68
CA GLY A 61 -7.36 11.42 13.75
C GLY A 61 -6.91 10.04 13.22
N PRO A 62 -7.60 9.49 12.20
CA PRO A 62 -7.24 8.18 11.67
C PRO A 62 -5.81 8.16 11.12
N VAL A 63 -5.16 7.00 11.27
CA VAL A 63 -3.84 6.75 10.68
C VAL A 63 -4.01 6.60 9.18
N ARG A 64 -3.22 7.34 8.42
CA ARG A 64 -3.23 7.32 6.95
C ARG A 64 -1.99 6.60 6.44
N VAL A 65 -2.15 5.85 5.36
CA VAL A 65 -1.04 5.22 4.64
C VAL A 65 -1.07 5.71 3.21
N PRO A 66 0.03 6.27 2.69
CA PRO A 66 0.05 6.78 1.33
C PRO A 66 -0.04 5.63 0.33
N LEU A 67 -0.89 5.80 -0.70
CA LEU A 67 -1.05 4.85 -1.81
C LEU A 67 -0.16 5.22 -3.02
N ILE A 68 0.63 6.28 -2.89
CA ILE A 68 1.59 6.82 -3.85
C ILE A 68 2.88 7.10 -3.06
N ASP A 69 4.05 6.76 -3.61
CA ASP A 69 5.30 7.05 -2.91
C ASP A 69 5.83 8.47 -3.15
N GLY A 70 6.96 8.80 -2.52
CA GLY A 70 7.58 10.13 -2.60
C GLY A 70 8.07 10.53 -3.99
N HIS A 71 8.10 9.61 -4.96
CA HIS A 71 8.43 9.89 -6.36
C HIS A 71 7.18 10.09 -7.23
N GLY A 72 5.97 9.99 -6.65
CA GLY A 72 4.72 10.02 -7.39
C GLY A 72 4.31 8.67 -7.98
N GLU A 73 5.03 7.60 -7.66
CA GLU A 73 4.73 6.26 -8.18
C GLU A 73 3.66 5.58 -7.34
N GLU A 74 2.52 5.31 -7.97
CA GLU A 74 1.40 4.62 -7.33
C GLU A 74 1.80 3.20 -6.86
N LEU A 75 1.18 2.73 -5.78
CA LEU A 75 1.27 1.32 -5.42
C LEU A 75 0.58 0.47 -6.51
N PRO A 76 1.23 -0.58 -7.05
CA PRO A 76 0.60 -1.44 -8.05
C PRO A 76 -0.54 -2.25 -7.41
N MET A 77 -1.61 -2.47 -8.17
CA MET A 77 -2.68 -3.38 -7.78
C MET A 77 -2.31 -4.79 -8.23
N ARG A 78 -2.21 -5.72 -7.27
CA ARG A 78 -1.70 -7.07 -7.53
C ARG A 78 -2.83 -8.02 -7.90
N PHE A 79 -2.55 -8.90 -8.86
CA PHE A 79 -3.47 -9.93 -9.37
C PHE A 79 -4.78 -9.41 -9.99
N ALA A 80 -4.84 -8.12 -10.31
CA ALA A 80 -5.93 -7.55 -11.07
C ALA A 80 -5.79 -7.90 -12.56
N THR A 81 -6.93 -8.09 -13.21
CA THR A 81 -7.07 -8.14 -14.67
C THR A 81 -6.85 -6.75 -15.28
N ASP A 82 -6.63 -6.70 -16.59
CA ASP A 82 -6.45 -5.42 -17.30
C ASP A 82 -7.69 -4.52 -17.17
N GLU A 83 -8.90 -5.09 -17.17
CA GLU A 83 -10.14 -4.35 -16.96
C GLU A 83 -10.19 -3.74 -15.55
N GLU A 84 -9.84 -4.51 -14.52
CA GLU A 84 -9.78 -4.01 -13.14
C GLU A 84 -8.70 -2.94 -12.97
N ILE A 85 -7.53 -3.11 -13.59
CA ILE A 85 -6.45 -2.10 -13.58
C ILE A 85 -6.95 -0.78 -14.19
N SER A 86 -7.72 -0.82 -15.28
CA SER A 86 -8.28 0.39 -15.89
C SER A 86 -9.23 1.16 -14.96
N ARG A 87 -9.82 0.48 -13.98
CA ARG A 87 -10.75 1.02 -12.97
C ARG A 87 -10.15 1.05 -11.56
N LYS A 88 -8.82 0.97 -11.45
CA LYS A 88 -8.10 0.78 -10.18
C LYS A 88 -8.62 1.63 -9.04
N TRP A 89 -8.70 2.95 -9.24
CA TRP A 89 -9.04 3.86 -8.16
C TRP A 89 -10.52 3.80 -7.74
N ASP A 90 -11.41 3.38 -8.64
CA ASP A 90 -12.81 3.12 -8.30
C ASP A 90 -12.90 1.88 -7.41
N LEU A 91 -12.24 0.78 -7.83
CA LEU A 91 -12.18 -0.45 -7.05
C LEU A 91 -11.56 -0.24 -5.68
N VAL A 92 -10.42 0.47 -5.60
CA VAL A 92 -9.79 0.77 -4.31
C VAL A 92 -10.77 1.52 -3.39
N ARG A 93 -11.54 2.50 -3.90
CA ARG A 93 -12.56 3.21 -3.10
C ARG A 93 -13.71 2.32 -2.65
N GLU A 94 -14.06 1.28 -3.40
CA GLU A 94 -15.06 0.31 -2.98
C GLU A 94 -14.57 -0.53 -1.79
N TYR A 95 -13.29 -0.95 -1.79
CA TYR A 95 -12.74 -1.86 -0.78
C TYR A 95 -12.10 -1.18 0.44
N MET A 96 -11.75 0.10 0.38
CA MET A 96 -11.15 0.83 1.51
C MET A 96 -11.57 2.30 1.54
N ASP A 97 -11.44 2.93 2.71
CA ASP A 97 -11.67 4.36 2.85
C ASP A 97 -10.46 5.13 2.33
N VAL A 98 -10.66 5.92 1.26
CA VAL A 98 -9.61 6.69 0.58
C VAL A 98 -9.90 8.18 0.74
N GLU A 99 -8.89 8.92 1.20
CA GLU A 99 -8.91 10.39 1.21
C GLU A 99 -8.04 10.92 0.06
N THR A 100 -8.55 11.91 -0.68
CA THR A 100 -7.77 12.66 -1.68
C THR A 100 -7.36 14.02 -1.10
N ASP A 101 -6.38 14.68 -1.73
CA ASP A 101 -5.99 16.06 -1.41
C ASP A 101 -5.54 16.26 0.04
N VAL A 102 -4.86 15.26 0.59
CA VAL A 102 -4.29 15.33 1.94
C VAL A 102 -3.01 16.17 1.88
N ASP A 103 -2.98 17.28 2.64
CA ASP A 103 -1.74 18.03 2.87
C ASP A 103 -0.70 17.11 3.51
N MET A 104 0.28 16.69 2.72
CA MET A 104 1.38 15.87 3.21
C MET A 104 2.21 16.72 4.17
N PRO A 105 2.41 16.30 5.43
CA PRO A 105 3.31 17.01 6.32
C PRO A 105 4.69 17.05 5.66
N LYS A 106 5.25 18.25 5.50
CA LYS A 106 6.60 18.42 4.96
C LYS A 106 7.56 17.55 5.76
N ALA A 107 8.33 16.70 5.07
CA ALA A 107 9.38 15.93 5.70
C ALA A 107 10.31 16.90 6.47
N LYS A 108 10.54 16.61 7.75
CA LYS A 108 11.48 17.37 8.58
C LYS A 108 12.91 17.11 8.15
#